data_AF-A0A7X6T9I9-F1
#
_entry.id   AF-A0A7X6T9I9-F1
#
_cell.length_a   1.000
_cell.length_b   1.000
_cell.length_c   1.000
_cell.angle_alpha   90.00
_cell.angle_beta   90.00
_cell.angle_gamma   90.00
#
_symmetry.space_group_name_H-M   'P 1'
#
loop_
_entity.id
_entity.type
_entity.pdbx_description
1 polymer ?
#
loop_
_entity_poly.entity_id
_entity_poly.type
_entity_poly.pdbx_seq_one_letter_code
_entity_poly.pdbx_strand_id
1 'polypeptide(L)' 'MGDADLCIDSSAVSRLHARILLKGGSFFVEDLGSSNGTTLDGVRLNRHREYLLPDKCRIAFAGHFFYFRCE' A
#
# COMPACT_ATOMS: atom_id res chain seq x y z
N MET A 1 13.84 8.93 -9.76
CA MET A 1 14.00 7.90 -8.71
C MET A 1 13.50 8.52 -7.43
N GLY A 2 12.36 8.07 -6.92
CA GLY A 2 11.83 8.56 -5.64
C GLY A 2 12.31 7.71 -4.49
N ASP A 3 12.29 8.31 -3.30
CA ASP A 3 12.38 7.61 -2.02
C ASP A 3 10.98 7.29 -1.51
N ALA A 4 10.88 6.29 -0.64
CA ALA A 4 9.64 5.98 0.04
C ALA A 4 9.50 6.89 1.28
N ASP A 5 8.30 7.43 1.50
CA ASP A 5 8.01 8.23 2.69
C ASP A 5 7.98 7.36 3.97
N LEU A 6 7.66 6.08 3.82
CA LEU A 6 7.65 5.08 4.89
C LEU A 6 8.49 3.86 4.48
N CYS A 7 9.55 3.59 5.23
CA CYS A 7 10.40 2.43 5.04
C CYS A 7 9.96 1.28 5.96
N ILE A 8 9.76 0.10 5.38
CA ILE A 8 9.56 -1.15 6.13
C ILE A 8 10.86 -1.93 6.02
N ASP A 9 11.52 -2.17 7.15
CA ASP A 9 12.80 -2.88 7.20
C ASP A 9 12.61 -4.38 6.96
N SER A 10 12.48 -4.75 5.69
CA SER A 10 12.33 -6.13 5.25
C SER A 10 12.79 -6.29 3.82
N SER A 11 13.64 -7.28 3.56
CA SER A 11 14.06 -7.65 2.21
C SER A 11 12.90 -8.12 1.31
N ALA A 12 11.76 -8.49 1.89
CA ALA A 12 10.56 -8.85 1.15
C ALA A 12 9.82 -7.63 0.58
N VAL A 13 10.07 -6.43 1.10
CA VAL A 13 9.41 -5.19 0.66
C VAL A 13 10.29 -4.52 -0.39
N SER A 14 9.79 -4.42 -1.62
CA SER A 14 10.46 -3.67 -2.70
C SER A 14 10.74 -2.22 -2.32
N ARG A 15 11.86 -1.65 -2.83
CA ARG A 15 12.30 -0.27 -2.54
C ARG A 15 11.22 0.79 -2.74
N LEU A 16 10.41 0.64 -3.79
CA LEU A 16 9.16 1.38 -3.99
C LEU A 16 8.05 0.35 -4.16
N HIS A 17 7.38 0.00 -3.06
CA HIS A 17 6.44 -1.12 -3.02
C HIS A 17 5.04 -0.71 -3.47
N ALA A 18 4.53 0.35 -2.86
CA ALA A 18 3.21 0.88 -3.07
C ALA A 18 3.24 2.38 -2.78
N ARG A 19 2.20 3.09 -3.20
CA ARG A 19 1.94 4.47 -2.79
C ARG A 19 0.53 4.60 -2.28
N ILE A 20 0.36 5.51 -1.33
CA ILE A 20 -0.94 5.97 -0.86
C ILE A 20 -1.12 7.41 -1.35
N LEU A 21 -2.26 7.70 -1.95
CA LEU A 21 -2.57 9.00 -2.58
C LEU A 21 -3.84 9.57 -1.97
N LEU A 22 -3.86 10.86 -1.67
CA LEU A 22 -5.08 11.59 -1.36
C LEU A 22 -5.60 12.28 -2.63
N LYS A 23 -6.80 11.90 -3.08
CA LYS A 23 -7.45 12.48 -4.26
C LYS A 23 -8.91 12.80 -3.94
N GLY A 24 -9.32 14.05 -4.15
CA GLY A 24 -10.71 14.47 -3.93
C GLY A 24 -11.22 14.17 -2.52
N GLY A 25 -10.35 14.23 -1.50
CA GLY A 25 -10.70 13.93 -0.11
C GLY A 25 -10.77 12.44 0.24
N SER A 26 -10.44 11.53 -0.69
CA SER A 26 -10.40 10.09 -0.44
C SER A 26 -8.97 9.55 -0.61
N PHE A 27 -8.61 8.59 0.23
CA PHE A 27 -7.34 7.87 0.12
C PHE A 27 -7.43 6.72 -0.86
N PHE A 28 -6.36 6.50 -1.62
CA PHE A 28 -6.21 5.41 -2.55
C PHE A 28 -4.87 4.72 -2.31
N VAL A 29 -4.83 3.42 -2.54
CA VAL A 29 -3.60 2.63 -2.55
C VAL A 29 -3.35 2.09 -3.96
N GLU A 30 -2.10 2.11 -4.38
CA GLU A 30 -1.63 1.48 -5.60
C GLU A 30 -0.37 0.66 -5.31
N ASP A 31 -0.37 -0.61 -5.71
CA ASP A 31 0.85 -1.42 -5.75
C ASP A 31 1.69 -1.02 -6.96
N LEU A 32 2.95 -0.66 -6.74
CA LEU A 32 3.85 -0.11 -7.76
C LEU A 32 4.62 -1.19 -8.53
N GLY A 33 4.04 -2.37 -8.68
CA GLY A 33 4.70 -3.48 -9.36
C GLY A 33 5.63 -4.25 -8.42
N SER A 34 5.29 -4.32 -7.15
CA SER A 34 6.15 -4.91 -6.14
C SER A 34 6.32 -6.42 -6.34
N SER A 35 7.43 -6.95 -5.84
CA SER A 35 7.78 -8.38 -5.97
C SER A 35 6.78 -9.26 -5.23
N ASN A 36 6.47 -8.90 -3.97
CA ASN A 36 5.63 -9.69 -3.08
C ASN A 36 4.20 -9.17 -2.93
N GLY A 37 3.89 -8.01 -3.52
CA GLY A 37 2.55 -7.43 -3.66
C GLY A 37 1.90 -6.90 -2.39
N THR A 38 0.84 -6.16 -2.63
CA THR A 38 0.01 -5.50 -1.62
C THR A 38 -1.34 -6.20 -1.48
N THR A 39 -1.87 -6.26 -0.25
CA THR A 39 -3.24 -6.73 0.02
C THR A 39 -4.04 -5.71 0.81
N LEU A 40 -5.34 -5.63 0.53
CA LEU A 40 -6.33 -4.79 1.24
C LEU A 40 -7.43 -5.70 1.78
N ASP A 41 -7.61 -5.72 3.10
CA ASP A 41 -8.53 -6.60 3.84
C ASP A 41 -8.41 -8.08 3.44
N GLY A 42 -7.18 -8.50 3.13
CA GLY A 42 -6.86 -9.87 2.71
C GLY A 42 -7.02 -10.15 1.21
N VAL A 43 -7.58 -9.21 0.44
CA VAL A 43 -7.69 -9.31 -1.02
C VAL A 43 -6.42 -8.74 -1.66
N ARG A 44 -5.80 -9.51 -2.55
CA ARG A 44 -4.60 -9.06 -3.27
C ARG A 44 -4.95 -8.04 -4.34
N LEU A 45 -4.19 -6.95 -4.37
CA LEU A 45 -4.37 -5.88 -5.36
C LEU A 45 -3.69 -6.23 -6.68
N ASN A 46 -4.26 -5.74 -7.78
CA ASN A 46 -3.56 -5.73 -9.06
C ASN A 46 -2.49 -4.65 -9.05
N ARG A 47 -1.36 -4.93 -9.70
CA ARG A 47 -0.26 -3.97 -9.90
C ARG A 47 -0.74 -2.80 -10.76
N HIS A 48 -0.23 -1.60 -10.46
CA HIS A 48 -0.49 -0.36 -11.20
C HIS A 48 -1.98 -0.01 -11.37
N ARG A 49 -2.79 -0.42 -10.38
CA ARG A 49 -4.20 -0.09 -10.30
C ARG A 49 -4.49 0.52 -8.95
N GLU A 50 -5.20 1.64 -8.98
CA GLU A 50 -5.65 2.32 -7.77
C GLU A 50 -6.90 1.65 -7.21
N TYR A 51 -6.90 1.47 -5.89
CA TYR A 51 -8.03 0.99 -5.12
C TYR A 51 -8.33 2.02 -4.04
N LEU A 52 -9.61 2.22 -3.72
CA LEU A 52 -9.99 3.00 -2.55
C LEU A 52 -9.32 2.38 -1.32
N LEU A 53 -8.75 3.23 -0.46
CA LEU A 53 -8.19 2.85 0.82
C LEU A 53 -9.12 3.38 1.93
N PRO A 54 -10.06 2.56 2.42
CA PRO A 54 -11.05 3.00 3.41
C PRO A 54 -10.41 3.27 4.76
N ASP A 55 -11.03 4.13 5.56
CA ASP A 55 -10.68 4.26 6.98
C ASP A 55 -10.90 2.92 7.73
N LYS A 56 -10.06 2.67 8.73
CA LYS A 56 -10.07 1.47 9.60
C LYS A 56 -9.92 0.13 8.86
N CYS A 57 -9.32 0.13 7.68
CA CYS A 57 -9.01 -1.12 6.96
C CYS A 57 -7.66 -1.72 7.36
N ARG A 58 -7.45 -2.99 7.01
CA ARG A 58 -6.14 -3.66 7.12
C ARG A 58 -5.46 -3.68 5.75
N ILE A 59 -4.26 -3.13 5.67
CA ILE A 59 -3.42 -3.17 4.48
C ILE A 59 -2.15 -3.97 4.78
N ALA A 60 -1.62 -4.71 3.81
CA ALA A 60 -0.34 -5.38 3.97
C ALA A 60 0.57 -5.22 2.76
N PHE A 61 1.86 -5.09 3.03
CA PHE A 61 2.92 -5.01 2.03
C PHE A 61 3.87 -6.18 2.24
N ALA A 62 3.99 -7.07 1.26
CA ALA A 62 4.77 -8.31 1.41
C ALA A 62 4.44 -9.14 2.67
N GLY A 63 3.19 -9.12 3.13
CA GLY A 63 2.74 -9.83 4.34
C GLY A 63 2.96 -9.08 5.66
N HIS A 64 3.57 -7.88 5.65
CA HIS A 64 3.62 -6.99 6.82
C HIS A 64 2.30 -6.24 6.94
N PHE A 65 1.55 -6.50 8.01
CA PHE A 65 0.21 -5.95 8.21
C PHE A 65 0.24 -4.61 8.94
N PHE A 66 -0.58 -3.68 8.45
CA PHE A 66 -0.82 -2.36 9.03
C PHE A 66 -2.32 -2.10 9.11
N TYR A 67 -2.72 -1.26 10.05
CA TYR A 67 -4.07 -0.71 10.13
C TYR A 67 -4.04 0.72 9.63
N PHE A 68 -4.79 1.00 8.58
CA PHE A 68 -4.92 2.35 8.07
C PHE A 68 -6.04 3.07 8.81
N ARG A 69 -5.76 4.27 9.32
CA ARG A 69 -6.74 5.12 9.99
C ARG A 69 -6.52 6.58 9.61
N CYS A 70 -7.62 7.29 9.36
CA CYS A 70 -7.64 8.73 9.12
C CYS A 70 -8.41 9.40 10.26
N GLU A 71 -7.77 10.35 10.94
CA GLU A 71 -8.40 11.22 11.95
C GLU A 71 -8.67 12.61 11.37
#